data_AF-A0A7X7RSD8-F1
#
_entry.id   AF-A0A7X7RSD8-F1
#
_cell.length_a   1.000
_cell.length_b   1.000
_cell.length_c   1.000
_cell.angle_alpha   90.00
_cell.angle_beta   90.00
_cell.angle_gamma   90.00
#
_symmetry.space_group_name_H-M   'P 1'
#
loop_
_entity.id
_entity.type
_entity.pdbx_description
1 polymer ?
#
loop_
_entity_poly.entity_id
_entity_poly.type
_entity_poly.pdbx_seq_one_letter_code
_entity_poly.pdbx_strand_id
1 'polypeptide(L)'
;MRGKEFAKSILLSFFIIVTLINIATSVLGMIFVPEARFGYEAFLSPLVYGLFSLIPYIVMYSRKELTVKELVIRKILQLISIELILLFIAFGFSGIQSSDYGIIFGFTFSILVIYLLVHVINWILDMKTAEKMNVDLQNYQNHVTD
;
A
#
# COMPACT_ATOMS: atom_id res chain seq x y z
N MET A 1 4.80 12.46 14.91
CA MET A 1 3.37 12.07 14.89
C MET A 1 2.97 11.49 16.23
N ARG A 2 1.79 11.87 16.76
CA ARG A 2 1.21 11.21 17.94
C ARG A 2 0.80 9.78 17.55
N GLY A 3 0.87 8.81 18.46
CA GLY A 3 0.57 7.40 18.17
C GLY A 3 -0.83 7.16 17.56
N LYS A 4 -1.82 8.00 17.93
CA LYS A 4 -3.18 7.97 17.35
C LYS A 4 -3.22 8.36 15.87
N GLU A 5 -2.44 9.35 15.47
CA GLU A 5 -2.35 9.80 14.07
C GLU A 5 -1.65 8.75 13.21
N PHE A 6 -0.61 8.13 13.75
CA PHE A 6 0.10 7.04 13.08
C PHE A 6 -0.81 5.83 12.88
N ALA A 7 -1.56 5.41 13.90
CA ALA A 7 -2.53 4.32 13.78
C ALA A 7 -3.63 4.63 12.75
N LYS A 8 -4.13 5.87 12.72
CA LYS A 8 -5.09 6.32 11.71
C LYS A 8 -4.52 6.24 10.29
N SER A 9 -3.27 6.66 10.09
CA SER A 9 -2.58 6.60 8.79
C SER A 9 -2.39 5.15 8.31
N ILE A 10 -1.99 4.23 9.21
CA ILE A 10 -1.89 2.79 8.90
C ILE A 10 -3.26 2.25 8.49
N LEU A 11 -4.31 2.56 9.26
CA LEU A 11 -5.66 2.06 9.00
C LEU A 11 -6.21 2.57 7.65
N LEU A 12 -6.00 3.85 7.33
CA LEU A 12 -6.37 4.40 6.02
C LEU A 12 -5.60 3.72 4.89
N SER A 13 -4.28 3.54 5.07
CA SER A 13 -3.44 2.84 4.10
C SER A 13 -3.92 1.39 3.87
N PHE A 14 -4.33 0.69 4.93
CA PHE A 14 -4.92 -0.65 4.82
C PHE A 14 -6.12 -0.67 3.88
N PHE A 15 -7.10 0.22 4.08
CA PHE A 15 -8.29 0.28 3.24
C PHE A 15 -7.97 0.65 1.79
N ILE A 16 -7.04 1.59 1.58
CA ILE A 16 -6.58 1.95 0.23
C ILE A 16 -5.94 0.74 -0.45
N ILE A 17 -5.02 0.05 0.23
CA ILE A 17 -4.33 -1.13 -0.31
C ILE A 17 -5.33 -2.22 -0.65
N VAL A 18 -6.22 -2.60 0.28
CA VAL A 18 -7.22 -3.65 0.05
C VAL A 18 -8.11 -3.31 -1.14
N THR A 19 -8.51 -2.05 -1.29
CA THR A 19 -9.33 -1.60 -2.42
C THR A 19 -8.58 -1.78 -3.74
N LEU A 20 -7.32 -1.34 -3.79
CA LEU A 20 -6.50 -1.45 -4.99
C LEU A 20 -6.16 -2.91 -5.34
N ILE A 21 -5.92 -3.77 -4.35
CA ILE A 21 -5.72 -5.20 -4.56
C ILE A 21 -6.99 -5.82 -5.14
N ASN A 22 -8.18 -5.49 -4.63
CA ASN A 22 -9.44 -6.00 -5.20
C ASN A 22 -9.59 -5.65 -6.68
N ILE A 23 -9.30 -4.38 -7.03
CA ILE A 23 -9.33 -3.92 -8.43
C ILE A 23 -8.31 -4.69 -9.27
N ALA A 24 -7.07 -4.80 -8.79
CA ALA A 24 -6.02 -5.52 -9.50
C ALA A 24 -6.37 -6.99 -9.72
N THR A 25 -6.81 -7.70 -8.67
CA THR A 25 -7.25 -9.10 -8.77
C THR A 25 -8.41 -9.27 -9.73
N SER A 26 -9.37 -8.34 -9.75
CA SER A 26 -10.47 -8.36 -10.71
C SER A 26 -9.97 -8.21 -12.15
N VAL A 27 -9.10 -7.22 -12.42
CA VAL A 27 -8.52 -6.99 -13.75
C VAL A 27 -7.67 -8.17 -14.20
N LEU A 28 -6.79 -8.68 -13.33
CA LEU A 28 -5.94 -9.84 -13.64
C LEU A 28 -6.79 -11.09 -13.87
N GLY A 29 -7.83 -11.32 -13.07
CA GLY A 29 -8.77 -12.42 -13.25
C GLY A 29 -9.48 -12.37 -14.61
N MET A 30 -9.95 -11.18 -15.03
CA MET A 30 -10.57 -10.99 -16.35
C MET A 30 -9.61 -11.27 -17.51
N ILE A 31 -8.31 -10.97 -17.34
CA ILE A 31 -7.31 -11.14 -18.40
C ILE A 31 -6.81 -12.58 -18.49
N PHE A 32 -6.46 -13.19 -17.35
CA PHE A 32 -5.75 -14.46 -17.32
C PHE A 32 -6.67 -15.67 -17.15
N VAL A 33 -7.78 -15.53 -16.41
CA VAL A 33 -8.66 -16.66 -16.07
C VAL A 33 -10.14 -16.23 -16.05
N PRO A 34 -10.69 -15.71 -17.16
CA PRO A 34 -12.02 -15.07 -17.19
C PRO A 34 -13.17 -16.01 -16.79
N GLU A 35 -13.02 -17.31 -17.04
CA GLU A 35 -14.02 -18.33 -16.72
C GLU A 35 -13.92 -18.88 -15.28
N ALA A 36 -12.93 -18.40 -14.50
CA ALA A 36 -12.74 -18.86 -13.13
C ALA A 36 -13.86 -18.37 -12.21
N ARG A 37 -14.41 -19.30 -11.42
CA ARG A 37 -15.32 -18.98 -10.31
C ARG A 37 -14.54 -19.01 -9.01
N PHE A 38 -14.39 -17.84 -8.39
CA PHE A 38 -13.72 -17.71 -7.11
C PHE A 38 -14.60 -18.24 -5.97
N GLY A 39 -14.02 -19.06 -5.10
CA GLY A 39 -14.64 -19.44 -3.83
C GLY A 39 -14.60 -18.30 -2.80
N TYR A 40 -15.32 -18.45 -1.69
CA TYR A 40 -15.37 -17.43 -0.63
C TYR A 40 -13.99 -17.08 -0.05
N GLU A 41 -13.06 -18.04 0.00
CA GLU A 41 -11.66 -17.84 0.38
C GLU A 41 -10.98 -16.72 -0.42
N ALA A 42 -11.22 -16.69 -1.73
CA ALA A 42 -10.61 -15.70 -2.62
C ALA A 42 -11.14 -14.28 -2.36
N PHE A 43 -12.37 -14.14 -1.83
CA PHE A 43 -12.92 -12.85 -1.42
C PHE A 43 -12.20 -12.26 -0.19
N LEU A 44 -11.68 -13.12 0.68
CA LEU A 44 -10.93 -12.71 1.87
C LEU A 44 -9.44 -12.51 1.60
N SER A 45 -8.92 -13.09 0.51
CA SER A 45 -7.50 -12.98 0.14
C SER A 45 -6.95 -11.55 0.06
N PRO A 46 -7.69 -10.52 -0.45
CA PRO A 46 -7.19 -9.14 -0.47
C PRO A 46 -6.95 -8.57 0.93
N LEU A 47 -7.72 -8.99 1.93
CA LEU A 47 -7.52 -8.57 3.32
C LEU A 47 -6.21 -9.13 3.86
N VAL A 48 -5.92 -10.41 3.58
CA VAL A 48 -4.68 -11.06 3.98
C VAL A 48 -3.48 -10.37 3.30
N TYR A 49 -3.52 -10.20 1.98
CA TYR A 49 -2.47 -9.51 1.25
C TYR A 49 -2.28 -8.06 1.74
N GLY A 50 -3.38 -7.35 1.98
CA GLY A 50 -3.36 -6.01 2.57
C GLY A 50 -2.63 -5.97 3.92
N LEU A 51 -2.93 -6.91 4.82
CA LEU A 51 -2.27 -6.99 6.13
C LEU A 51 -0.75 -7.24 6.00
N PHE A 52 -0.34 -8.22 5.19
CA PHE A 52 1.08 -8.54 5.03
C PHE A 52 1.87 -7.42 4.33
N SER A 53 1.24 -6.69 3.41
CA SER A 53 1.87 -5.53 2.76
C SER A 53 2.18 -4.37 3.71
N LEU A 54 1.53 -4.31 4.89
CA LEU A 54 1.81 -3.31 5.91
C LEU A 54 3.06 -3.63 6.73
N ILE A 55 3.56 -4.87 6.72
CA ILE A 55 4.72 -5.27 7.54
C ILE A 55 5.95 -4.41 7.21
N PRO A 56 6.35 -4.27 5.93
CA PRO A 56 7.46 -3.38 5.57
C PRO A 56 7.18 -1.92 5.93
N TYR A 57 5.92 -1.47 5.84
CA TYR A 57 5.52 -0.11 6.22
C TYR A 57 5.78 0.19 7.71
N ILE A 58 5.55 -0.79 8.58
CA ILE A 58 5.73 -0.67 10.03
C ILE A 58 7.20 -0.87 10.43
N VAL A 59 7.84 -1.93 9.94
CA VAL A 59 9.24 -2.27 10.29
C VAL A 59 10.20 -1.19 9.77
N MET A 60 9.89 -0.62 8.61
CA MET A 60 10.65 0.47 8.02
C MET A 60 10.09 1.83 8.43
N TYR A 61 9.54 1.97 9.64
CA TYR A 61 9.31 3.27 10.26
C TYR A 61 10.65 3.84 10.82
N SER A 62 10.94 5.12 10.62
CA SER A 62 12.13 5.78 11.23
C SER A 62 11.66 7.03 11.94
N ARG A 63 12.20 7.26 13.14
CA ARG A 63 11.99 8.48 13.92
C ARG A 63 13.04 9.56 13.67
N LYS A 64 14.06 9.25 12.85
CA LYS A 64 15.14 10.19 12.50
C LYS A 64 14.79 10.93 11.21
N GLU A 65 15.20 12.20 11.11
CA GLU A 65 15.18 12.92 9.83
C GLU A 65 16.15 12.24 8.88
N LEU A 66 15.63 11.79 7.74
CA LEU A 66 16.40 11.08 6.72
C LEU A 66 16.74 12.06 5.60
N THR A 67 17.93 11.91 5.04
CA THR A 67 18.29 12.59 3.79
C THR A 67 17.48 12.02 2.61
N VAL A 68 17.39 12.78 1.51
CA VAL A 68 16.64 12.35 0.31
C VAL A 68 17.16 11.01 -0.22
N LYS A 69 18.48 10.80 -0.22
CA LYS A 69 19.10 9.54 -0.67
C LYS A 69 18.69 8.35 0.19
N GLU A 70 18.72 8.50 1.51
CA GLU A 70 18.31 7.44 2.45
C GLU A 70 16.83 7.12 2.32
N LEU A 71 15.99 8.13 2.11
CA LEU A 71 14.55 7.96 1.88
C LEU A 71 14.27 7.15 0.61
N VAL A 72 14.97 7.44 -0.49
CA VAL A 72 14.83 6.68 -1.75
C VAL A 72 15.26 5.23 -1.58
N ILE A 73 16.44 4.99 -1.00
CA ILE A 73 16.94 3.62 -0.74
C ILE A 73 15.92 2.84 0.09
N ARG A 74 15.37 3.47 1.12
CA ARG A 74 14.37 2.84 1.98
C ARG A 74 13.09 2.49 1.23
N LYS A 75 12.60 3.37 0.37
CA LYS A 75 11.41 3.08 -0.46
C LYS A 75 11.65 1.90 -1.40
N ILE A 76 12.83 1.82 -2.00
CA ILE A 76 13.22 0.69 -2.87
C ILE A 76 13.23 -0.61 -2.05
N LEU A 77 13.88 -0.61 -0.88
CA LEU A 77 13.90 -1.78 0.00
C LEU A 77 12.49 -2.17 0.47
N GLN A 78 11.62 -1.19 0.74
CA GLN A 78 10.23 -1.42 1.12
C GLN A 78 9.45 -2.09 -0.01
N LEU A 79 9.58 -1.58 -1.24
CA LEU A 79 8.95 -2.16 -2.42
C LEU A 79 9.40 -3.60 -2.64
N ILE A 80 10.72 -3.84 -2.64
CA ILE A 80 11.29 -5.19 -2.78
C ILE A 80 10.77 -6.12 -1.68
N SER A 81 10.69 -5.63 -0.43
CA SER A 81 10.17 -6.43 0.69
C SER A 81 8.70 -6.81 0.48
N ILE A 82 7.88 -5.89 0.00
CA ILE A 82 6.45 -6.16 -0.29
C ILE A 82 6.34 -7.20 -1.41
N GLU A 83 7.08 -7.04 -2.51
CA GLU A 83 7.07 -8.02 -3.61
C GLU A 83 7.44 -9.42 -3.13
N LEU A 84 8.54 -9.56 -2.37
CA LEU A 84 8.98 -10.85 -1.86
C LEU A 84 7.96 -11.49 -0.92
N ILE A 85 7.37 -10.72 0.00
CA ILE A 85 6.36 -11.23 0.94
C ILE A 85 5.12 -11.70 0.17
N LEU A 86 4.60 -10.91 -0.76
CA LEU A 86 3.36 -11.23 -1.47
C LEU A 86 3.56 -12.37 -2.47
N LEU A 87 4.69 -12.42 -3.18
CA LEU A 87 5.03 -13.56 -4.05
C LEU A 87 5.19 -14.85 -3.26
N PHE A 88 5.84 -14.79 -2.09
CA PHE A 88 5.99 -15.94 -1.22
C PHE A 88 4.63 -16.46 -0.73
N ILE A 89 3.71 -15.58 -0.32
CA ILE A 89 2.37 -15.99 0.10
C ILE A 89 1.56 -16.57 -1.07
N ALA A 90 1.66 -15.98 -2.26
CA ALA A 90 0.86 -16.38 -3.42
C ALA A 90 1.35 -17.69 -4.07
N PHE A 91 2.66 -17.91 -4.17
CA PHE A 91 3.24 -19.01 -4.95
C PHE A 91 4.18 -19.92 -4.14
N GLY A 92 4.61 -19.51 -2.94
CA GLY A 92 5.62 -20.22 -2.17
C GLY A 92 5.20 -21.62 -1.69
N PHE A 93 3.89 -21.85 -1.49
CA PHE A 93 3.36 -23.13 -1.02
C PHE A 93 2.93 -24.08 -2.15
N SER A 94 2.61 -23.55 -3.32
CA SER A 94 2.08 -24.29 -4.48
C SER A 94 3.16 -24.66 -5.51
N GLY A 95 4.33 -24.00 -5.46
CA GLY A 95 5.40 -24.15 -6.45
C GLY A 95 5.07 -23.42 -7.76
N ILE A 96 6.11 -22.94 -8.45
CA ILE A 96 5.96 -22.19 -9.71
C ILE A 96 5.99 -23.17 -10.88
N GLN A 97 4.90 -23.26 -11.67
CA GLN A 97 4.88 -24.01 -12.92
C GLN A 97 5.23 -23.09 -14.10
N SER A 98 5.80 -23.67 -15.17
CA SER A 98 6.25 -22.90 -16.35
C SER A 98 5.11 -22.26 -17.15
N SER A 99 3.86 -22.69 -16.96
CA SER A 99 2.66 -22.03 -17.50
C SER A 99 2.35 -20.68 -16.83
N ASP A 100 2.94 -20.39 -15.68
CA ASP A 100 2.46 -19.33 -14.80
C ASP A 100 3.23 -18.01 -14.97
N TYR A 101 4.24 -17.95 -15.84
CA TYR A 101 5.09 -16.75 -15.98
C TYR A 101 4.30 -15.48 -16.34
N GLY A 102 3.25 -15.58 -17.15
CA GLY A 102 2.38 -14.45 -17.47
C GLY A 102 1.60 -13.94 -16.26
N ILE A 103 1.10 -14.87 -15.43
CA ILE A 103 0.35 -14.57 -14.20
C ILE A 103 1.29 -13.95 -13.16
N ILE A 104 2.48 -14.53 -12.98
CA ILE A 104 3.51 -14.02 -12.05
C ILE A 104 3.93 -12.61 -12.47
N PHE A 105 4.22 -12.39 -13.75
CA PHE A 105 4.57 -11.06 -14.26
C PHE A 105 3.44 -10.04 -14.03
N GLY A 106 2.20 -10.40 -14.37
CA GLY A 106 1.04 -9.55 -14.14
C GLY A 106 0.83 -9.23 -12.65
N PHE A 107 1.03 -10.22 -11.78
CA PHE A 107 0.93 -10.07 -10.33
C PHE A 107 2.04 -9.15 -9.78
N THR A 108 3.31 -9.41 -10.10
CA THR A 108 4.43 -8.54 -9.70
C THR A 108 4.25 -7.11 -10.19
N PHE A 109 3.88 -6.93 -11.46
CA PHE A 109 3.62 -5.61 -12.02
C PHE A 109 2.46 -4.90 -11.31
N SER A 110 1.40 -5.63 -10.94
CA SER A 110 0.29 -5.06 -10.17
C SER A 110 0.73 -4.58 -8.79
N ILE A 111 1.63 -5.29 -8.10
CA ILE A 111 2.16 -4.86 -6.79
C ILE A 111 2.92 -3.54 -6.93
N LEU A 112 3.75 -3.40 -7.96
CA LEU A 112 4.45 -2.16 -8.26
C LEU A 112 3.47 -0.99 -8.48
N VAL A 113 2.44 -1.20 -9.31
CA VAL A 113 1.42 -0.18 -9.58
C VAL A 113 0.66 0.20 -8.30
N ILE A 114 0.24 -0.78 -7.51
CA ILE A 114 -0.45 -0.56 -6.23
C ILE A 114 0.45 0.24 -5.28
N TYR A 115 1.73 -0.12 -5.16
CA TYR A 115 2.67 0.60 -4.31
C TYR A 115 2.78 2.09 -4.68
N LEU A 116 2.89 2.39 -5.98
CA LEU A 116 2.94 3.76 -6.47
C LEU A 116 1.64 4.51 -6.18
N LEU A 117 0.48 3.89 -6.45
CA LEU A 117 -0.83 4.48 -6.20
C LEU A 117 -1.05 4.78 -4.71
N VAL A 118 -0.72 3.84 -3.83
CA VAL A 118 -0.80 4.04 -2.38
C VAL A 118 0.05 5.22 -1.95
N HIS A 119 1.26 5.35 -2.51
CA HIS A 119 2.15 6.46 -2.17
C HIS A 119 1.61 7.81 -2.65
N VAL A 120 1.08 7.86 -3.88
CA VAL A 120 0.45 9.07 -4.43
C VAL A 120 -0.78 9.47 -3.64
N ILE A 121 -1.67 8.52 -3.32
CA ILE A 121 -2.89 8.77 -2.55
C ILE A 121 -2.54 9.30 -1.15
N ASN A 122 -1.61 8.65 -0.45
CA ASN A 122 -1.17 9.11 0.87
C ASN A 122 -0.57 10.51 0.80
N TRP A 123 0.25 10.82 -0.20
CA TRP A 123 0.80 12.15 -0.38
C TRP A 123 -0.28 13.22 -0.60
N ILE A 124 -1.31 12.92 -1.39
CA ILE A 124 -2.47 13.82 -1.59
C ILE A 124 -3.23 14.03 -0.27
N LEU A 125 -3.44 12.96 0.52
CA LEU A 125 -4.11 13.05 1.82
C LEU A 125 -3.31 13.90 2.83
N ASP A 126 -1.98 13.72 2.85
CA ASP A 126 -1.08 14.49 3.70
C ASP A 126 -1.08 15.97 3.29
N MET A 127 -1.07 16.27 1.98
CA MET A 127 -1.17 17.63 1.46
C MET A 127 -2.46 18.33 1.90
N LYS A 128 -3.61 17.65 1.76
CA LYS A 128 -4.91 18.17 2.24
C LYS A 128 -4.94 18.39 3.75
N THR A 129 -4.27 17.51 4.49
CA THR A 129 -4.18 17.62 5.95
C THR A 129 -3.35 18.84 6.35
N ALA A 130 -2.20 19.06 5.69
CA ALA A 130 -1.34 20.22 5.93
C ALA A 130 -2.03 21.54 5.58
N GLU A 131 -2.76 21.60 4.47
CA GLU A 131 -3.56 22.78 4.08
C GLU A 131 -4.58 23.13 5.16
N LYS A 132 -5.33 22.14 5.66
CA LYS A 132 -6.29 22.36 6.75
C LYS A 132 -5.62 22.90 8.02
N MET A 133 -4.46 22.36 8.38
CA MET A 133 -3.70 22.83 9.54
C MET A 133 -3.28 24.30 9.39
N ASN A 134 -2.86 24.71 8.19
CA ASN A 134 -2.48 26.11 7.93
C ASN A 134 -3.68 27.05 8.11
N VAL A 135 -4.85 26.67 7.62
CA VAL A 135 -6.10 27.44 7.79
C VAL A 135 -6.47 27.55 9.27
N ASP A 136 -6.42 26.44 10.01
CA ASP A 136 -6.75 26.43 11.45
C ASP A 136 -5.78 27.32 12.26
N LEU A 137 -4.49 27.33 11.92
CA LEU A 137 -3.48 28.20 12.54
C LEU A 137 -3.72 29.68 12.25
N GLN A 138 -4.03 30.02 10.99
CA GLN A 138 -4.31 31.40 10.59
C GLN A 138 -5.55 31.93 11.32
N ASN A 139 -6.61 31.12 11.41
CA ASN A 139 -7.81 31.47 12.17
C ASN A 139 -7.50 31.71 13.66
N TYR A 140 -6.67 30.85 14.27
CA TYR A 140 -6.28 31.01 15.67
C TYR A 140 -5.48 32.29 15.91
N GLN A 141 -4.54 32.62 15.02
CA GLN A 141 -3.75 33.85 15.12
C GLN A 141 -4.63 35.09 15.03
N ASN A 142 -5.58 35.11 14.08
CA ASN A 142 -6.50 36.24 13.91
C ASN A 142 -7.38 36.47 15.16
N HIS A 143 -7.82 35.40 15.84
CA HIS A 143 -8.62 35.51 17.07
C HIS A 143 -7.83 35.98 18.31
N VAL A 144 -6.49 35.92 18.30
CA VAL A 144 -5.65 36.40 19.42
C VAL A 144 -5.28 37.87 19.25
N THR A 145 -5.35 38.40 18.02
CA THR A 145 -5.05 39.80 17.69
C THR A 145 -6.24 40.76 17.78
N ASP A 146 -7.46 40.24 17.95
CA ASP A 146 -8.71 40.99 18.19
C ASP A 146 -9.06 41.03 19.69
#